data_AF-X1DK69-F1
#
_entry.id   AF-X1DK69-F1
#
_cell.length_a   1.000
_cell.length_b   1.000
_cell.length_c   1.000
_cell.angle_alpha   90.00
_cell.angle_beta   90.00
_cell.angle_gamma   90.00
#
_symmetry.space_group_name_H-M   'P 1'
#
loop_
_entity.id
_entity.type
_entity.pdbx_description
1 polymer ?
#
loop_
_entity_poly.entity_id
_entity_poly.type
_entity_poly.pdbx_seq_one_letter_code
_entity_poly.pdbx_strand_id
1 'polypeptide(L)'
;LSNVNPKKISIRSSALKRISEERLKKRWCLTQYPTPAYAQEAEMSLKEYEDFLYSTILIDWQKEVANMICLQQIMNRTSEVRLVGNKTDLSLSIKNRTAILSDGTHNMPGGEVFTAPIENSATGKICFDLPAIRYGKEVKNIQLEFNEGEVV
;
A
#
# COMPACT_ATOMS: atom_id res chain seq x y z
N LEU A 1 -3.54 8.20 18.21
CA LEU A 1 -4.13 9.52 17.79
C LEU A 1 -5.67 9.51 17.81
N SER A 2 -6.30 8.44 18.30
CA SER A 2 -7.74 8.18 18.17
C SER A 2 -8.64 9.26 18.77
N ASN A 3 -8.22 9.88 19.88
CA ASN A 3 -8.95 10.94 20.59
C ASN A 3 -8.55 12.37 20.19
N VAL A 4 -7.71 12.54 19.16
CA VAL A 4 -7.25 13.87 18.71
C VAL A 4 -8.21 14.43 17.66
N ASN A 5 -8.52 15.72 17.76
CA ASN A 5 -9.35 16.42 16.76
C ASN A 5 -8.73 16.26 15.34
N PRO A 6 -9.45 15.69 14.36
CA PRO A 6 -8.94 15.47 13.00
C PRO A 6 -8.42 16.73 12.30
N LYS A 7 -9.01 17.91 12.59
CA LYS A 7 -8.53 19.19 12.04
C LYS A 7 -7.09 19.48 12.45
N LYS A 8 -6.72 19.19 13.71
CA LYS A 8 -5.33 19.37 14.20
C LYS A 8 -4.35 18.45 13.46
N ILE A 9 -4.76 17.20 13.21
CA ILE A 9 -3.97 16.23 12.44
C ILE A 9 -3.75 16.73 11.01
N SER A 10 -4.82 17.19 10.35
CA SER A 10 -4.76 17.73 8.99
C SER A 10 -3.85 18.95 8.89
N ILE A 11 -4.00 19.93 9.80
CA ILE A 11 -3.16 21.14 9.82
C ILE A 11 -1.69 20.76 9.96
N ARG A 12 -1.37 19.86 10.90
CA ARG A 12 0.01 19.39 11.11
C ARG A 12 0.56 18.68 9.87
N SER A 13 -0.24 17.83 9.22
CA SER A 13 0.16 17.14 8.00
C SER A 13 0.51 18.13 6.88
N SER A 14 -0.33 19.14 6.67
CA SER A 14 -0.08 20.19 5.67
C SER A 14 1.18 20.99 5.99
N ALA A 15 1.38 21.38 7.26
CA ALA A 15 2.54 22.15 7.69
C ALA A 15 3.87 21.41 7.46
N LEU A 16 3.87 20.07 7.59
CA LEU A 16 5.07 19.25 7.43
C LEU A 16 5.29 18.70 6.01
N LYS A 17 4.36 18.95 5.08
CA LYS A 17 4.42 18.39 3.72
C LYS A 17 5.78 18.63 3.05
N ARG A 18 6.25 19.88 3.05
CA ARG A 18 7.55 20.25 2.45
C ARG A 18 8.73 19.51 3.08
N ILE A 19 8.74 19.35 4.40
CA ILE A 19 9.80 18.60 5.11
C ILE A 19 9.76 17.13 4.72
N SER A 20 8.56 16.55 4.60
CA SER A 20 8.38 15.16 4.15
C SER A 20 8.90 14.97 2.73
N GLU A 21 8.57 15.86 1.81
CA GLU A 21 9.04 15.81 0.42
C GLU A 21 10.57 15.91 0.33
N GLU A 22 11.19 16.80 1.10
CA GLU A 22 12.66 16.90 1.14
C GLU A 22 13.33 15.63 1.70
N ARG A 23 12.72 14.98 2.70
CA ARG A 23 13.23 13.70 3.23
C ARG A 23 13.15 12.58 2.19
N LEU A 24 12.06 12.53 1.42
CA LEU A 24 11.84 11.49 0.40
C LEU A 24 12.79 11.62 -0.81
N LYS A 25 13.45 12.77 -1.01
CA LYS A 25 14.51 12.95 -2.02
C LYS A 25 15.86 12.33 -1.62
N LYS A 26 16.03 11.92 -0.36
CA LYS A 26 17.27 11.27 0.12
C LYS A 26 17.14 9.76 0.00
N ARG A 27 18.20 9.01 0.34
CA ARG A 27 18.08 7.56 0.53
C ARG A 27 17.26 7.29 1.79
N TRP A 28 16.21 6.49 1.67
CA TRP A 28 15.33 6.12 2.79
C TRP A 28 14.90 4.66 2.67
N CYS A 29 14.54 4.08 3.80
CA CYS A 29 13.89 2.78 3.90
C CYS A 29 12.88 2.85 5.06
N LEU A 30 11.65 2.43 4.81
CA LEU A 30 10.60 2.26 5.80
C LEU A 30 10.60 0.80 6.25
N THR A 31 10.67 0.57 7.55
CA THR A 31 10.54 -0.77 8.13
C THR A 31 9.79 -0.73 9.45
N GLN A 32 9.38 -1.89 9.91
CA GLN A 32 8.68 -2.09 11.17
C GLN A 32 9.61 -2.72 12.21
N TYR A 33 9.38 -2.38 13.47
CA TYR A 33 10.01 -3.01 14.62
C TYR A 33 8.92 -3.54 15.56
N PRO A 34 9.07 -4.74 16.14
CA PRO A 34 8.06 -5.30 17.02
C PRO A 34 7.90 -4.44 18.27
N THR A 35 6.66 -4.02 18.55
CA THR A 35 6.31 -3.30 19.78
C THR A 35 5.07 -3.92 20.40
N PRO A 36 4.87 -3.79 21.72
CA PRO A 36 3.65 -4.29 22.37
C PRO A 36 2.36 -3.72 21.76
N ALA A 37 2.40 -2.47 21.29
CA ALA A 37 1.24 -1.84 20.65
C ALA A 37 0.90 -2.48 19.30
N TYR A 38 1.90 -2.79 18.47
CA TYR A 38 1.67 -3.49 17.19
C TYR A 38 1.23 -4.92 17.40
N ALA A 39 1.82 -5.63 18.38
CA ALA A 39 1.40 -6.97 18.73
C ALA A 39 -0.07 -7.00 19.19
N GLN A 40 -0.45 -6.04 20.05
CA GLN A 40 -1.84 -5.88 20.50
C GLN A 40 -2.79 -5.57 19.33
N GLU A 41 -2.39 -4.71 18.40
CA GLU A 41 -3.19 -4.38 17.20
C GLU A 41 -3.35 -5.58 16.25
N ALA A 42 -2.36 -6.48 16.21
CA ALA A 42 -2.38 -7.71 15.44
C ALA A 42 -3.05 -8.90 16.19
N GLU A 43 -3.58 -8.68 17.39
CA GLU A 43 -4.15 -9.73 18.26
C GLU A 43 -3.16 -10.86 18.59
N MET A 44 -1.87 -10.51 18.72
CA MET A 44 -0.76 -11.42 18.98
C MET A 44 -0.06 -11.08 20.31
N SER A 45 0.60 -12.07 20.91
CA SER A 45 1.66 -11.79 21.88
C SER A 45 2.84 -11.08 21.18
N LEU A 46 3.67 -10.38 21.97
CA LEU A 46 4.85 -9.70 21.41
C LEU A 46 5.78 -10.68 20.66
N LYS A 47 5.94 -11.89 21.18
CA LYS A 47 6.81 -12.89 20.56
C LYS A 47 6.24 -13.42 19.25
N GLU A 48 4.94 -13.73 19.21
CA GLU A 48 4.27 -14.15 17.97
C GLU A 48 4.37 -13.06 16.89
N TYR A 49 4.18 -11.80 17.26
CA TYR A 49 4.29 -10.68 16.32
C TYR A 49 5.72 -10.48 15.81
N GLU A 50 6.71 -10.61 16.70
CA GLU A 50 8.14 -10.58 16.34
C GLU A 50 8.49 -11.67 15.34
N ASP A 51 8.09 -12.91 15.62
CA ASP A 51 8.36 -14.07 14.77
C ASP A 51 7.65 -13.92 13.41
N PHE A 52 6.39 -13.48 13.42
CA PHE A 52 5.65 -13.15 12.20
C PHE A 52 6.38 -12.07 11.38
N LEU A 53 6.68 -10.91 11.98
CA LEU A 53 7.30 -9.80 11.28
C LEU A 53 8.65 -10.20 10.67
N TYR A 54 9.52 -10.84 11.43
CA TYR A 54 10.82 -11.25 10.91
C TYR A 54 10.74 -12.37 9.88
N SER A 55 9.72 -13.25 9.94
CA SER A 55 9.48 -14.22 8.87
C SER A 55 9.16 -13.58 7.52
N THR A 56 8.61 -12.36 7.50
CA THR A 56 8.35 -11.60 6.26
C THR A 56 9.57 -10.80 5.78
N ILE A 57 10.49 -10.46 6.68
CA ILE A 57 11.68 -9.65 6.37
C ILE A 57 12.88 -10.52 5.98
N LEU A 58 13.10 -11.62 6.72
CA LEU A 58 14.28 -12.48 6.60
C LEU A 58 14.03 -13.63 5.62
N ILE A 59 13.58 -13.27 4.42
CA ILE A 59 13.33 -14.20 3.31
C ILE A 59 14.49 -14.21 2.32
N ASP A 60 14.46 -15.16 1.39
CA ASP A 60 15.33 -15.14 0.21
C ASP A 60 14.86 -14.05 -0.77
N TRP A 61 15.36 -12.84 -0.57
CA TRP A 61 15.05 -11.70 -1.42
C TRP A 61 15.52 -11.87 -2.86
N GLN A 62 16.56 -12.64 -3.13
CA GLN A 62 17.00 -12.88 -4.50
C GLN A 62 15.96 -13.70 -5.26
N LYS A 63 15.44 -14.74 -4.60
CA LYS A 63 14.34 -15.54 -5.14
C LYS A 63 13.07 -14.71 -5.29
N GLU A 64 12.73 -13.88 -4.31
CA GLU A 64 11.52 -13.05 -4.38
C GLU A 64 11.61 -11.99 -5.49
N VAL A 65 12.78 -11.37 -5.66
CA VAL A 65 13.03 -10.44 -6.79
C VAL A 65 12.89 -11.16 -8.13
N ALA A 66 13.35 -12.40 -8.26
CA ALA A 66 13.15 -13.16 -9.50
C ALA A 66 11.66 -13.37 -9.83
N ASN A 67 10.83 -13.69 -8.82
CA ASN A 67 9.38 -13.79 -8.98
C ASN A 67 8.75 -12.46 -9.41
N MET A 68 9.17 -11.36 -8.76
CA MET A 68 8.69 -10.02 -9.06
C MET A 68 9.07 -9.57 -10.49
N ILE A 69 10.26 -9.92 -10.99
CA ILE A 69 10.68 -9.63 -12.37
C ILE A 69 9.72 -10.28 -13.37
N CYS A 70 9.30 -11.53 -13.13
CA CYS A 70 8.32 -12.20 -13.99
C CYS A 70 6.98 -11.43 -14.05
N LEU A 71 6.49 -10.97 -12.89
CA LEU A 71 5.26 -10.16 -12.83
C LEU A 71 5.44 -8.78 -13.49
N GLN A 72 6.59 -8.12 -13.28
CA GLN A 72 6.93 -6.84 -13.89
C GLN A 72 6.87 -6.91 -15.42
N GLN A 73 7.39 -7.99 -16.02
CA GLN A 73 7.35 -8.19 -17.47
C GLN A 73 5.91 -8.30 -18.00
N ILE A 74 5.02 -8.95 -17.25
CA ILE A 74 3.60 -9.05 -17.59
C ILE A 74 2.93 -7.69 -17.49
N MET A 75 3.16 -6.96 -16.39
CA MET A 75 2.58 -5.63 -16.19
C MET A 75 3.05 -4.62 -17.25
N ASN A 76 4.34 -4.60 -17.59
CA ASN A 76 4.91 -3.67 -18.57
C ASN A 76 4.36 -3.83 -20.00
N ARG A 77 3.82 -5.01 -20.35
CA ARG A 77 3.17 -5.26 -21.64
C ARG A 77 1.64 -5.16 -21.59
N THR A 78 1.08 -4.92 -20.41
CA THR A 78 -0.36 -4.85 -20.19
C THR A 78 -0.84 -3.42 -20.39
N SER A 79 -2.00 -3.26 -21.04
CA SER A 79 -2.63 -1.94 -21.24
C SER A 79 -3.85 -1.74 -20.36
N GLU A 80 -4.56 -2.80 -20.01
CA GLU A 80 -5.82 -2.75 -19.25
C GLU A 80 -5.78 -3.79 -18.13
N VAL A 81 -6.34 -3.41 -16.98
CA VAL A 81 -6.48 -4.25 -15.80
C VAL A 81 -7.94 -4.24 -15.39
N ARG A 82 -8.51 -5.43 -15.18
CA ARG A 82 -9.84 -5.61 -14.61
C ARG A 82 -9.74 -6.43 -13.33
N LEU A 83 -10.16 -5.83 -12.22
CA LEU A 83 -10.24 -6.48 -10.92
C LEU A 83 -11.67 -6.97 -10.72
N VAL A 84 -11.84 -8.28 -10.56
CA VAL A 84 -13.14 -8.91 -10.35
C VAL A 84 -13.12 -9.68 -9.03
N GLY A 85 -14.13 -9.45 -8.19
CA GLY A 85 -14.26 -10.10 -6.91
C GLY A 85 -15.64 -9.85 -6.29
N ASN A 86 -15.80 -10.21 -5.02
CA ASN A 86 -17.04 -9.95 -4.32
C ASN A 86 -17.31 -8.43 -4.25
N LYS A 87 -18.42 -7.98 -4.85
CA LYS A 87 -18.79 -6.55 -4.96
C LYS A 87 -17.71 -5.66 -5.61
N THR A 88 -16.76 -6.26 -6.33
CA THR A 88 -15.68 -5.57 -7.03
C THR A 88 -15.73 -5.92 -8.50
N ASP A 89 -15.87 -4.91 -9.33
CA ASP A 89 -15.68 -4.97 -10.78
C ASP A 89 -15.14 -3.60 -11.18
N LEU A 90 -13.82 -3.46 -11.17
CA LEU A 90 -13.11 -2.20 -11.47
C LEU A 90 -12.21 -2.43 -12.67
N SER A 91 -12.35 -1.58 -13.69
CA SER A 91 -11.45 -1.55 -14.85
C SER A 91 -10.63 -0.28 -14.85
N LEU A 92 -9.35 -0.38 -15.22
CA LEU A 92 -8.45 0.76 -15.37
C LEU A 92 -7.36 0.46 -16.41
N SER A 93 -6.69 1.49 -16.91
CA SER A 93 -5.56 1.35 -17.84
C SER A 93 -4.23 1.55 -17.13
N ILE A 94 -3.23 0.76 -17.52
CA ILE A 94 -1.81 0.95 -17.18
C ILE A 94 -0.96 1.08 -18.45
N LYS A 95 -1.58 1.44 -19.57
CA LYS A 95 -0.92 1.54 -20.88
C LYS A 95 0.27 2.50 -20.80
N ASN A 96 1.42 2.05 -21.32
CA ASN A 96 2.67 2.81 -21.33
C ASN A 96 3.20 3.20 -19.92
N ARG A 97 2.79 2.48 -18.87
CA ARG A 97 3.32 2.66 -17.52
C ARG A 97 4.41 1.64 -17.23
N THR A 98 5.36 2.04 -16.42
CA THR A 98 6.45 1.18 -15.95
C THR A 98 6.08 0.59 -14.59
N ALA A 99 6.12 -0.73 -14.48
CA ALA A 99 6.00 -1.42 -13.22
C ALA A 99 7.33 -1.37 -12.45
N ILE A 100 7.23 -1.14 -11.14
CA ILE A 100 8.34 -0.99 -10.21
C ILE A 100 8.28 -2.11 -9.18
N LEU A 101 9.43 -2.64 -8.79
CA LEU A 101 9.56 -3.68 -7.79
C LEU A 101 9.76 -3.05 -6.42
N SER A 102 9.09 -3.59 -5.40
CA SER A 102 9.37 -3.32 -3.99
C SER A 102 10.30 -4.42 -3.47
N ASP A 103 11.57 -4.31 -3.81
CA ASP A 103 12.63 -5.31 -3.60
C ASP A 103 13.35 -5.19 -2.24
N GLY A 104 12.75 -4.53 -1.27
CA GLY A 104 13.37 -4.30 0.04
C GLY A 104 14.23 -3.03 0.12
N THR A 105 14.34 -2.24 -0.96
CA THR A 105 15.18 -1.02 -0.96
C THR A 105 14.53 0.17 -0.23
N HIS A 106 13.23 0.37 -0.46
CA HIS A 106 12.47 1.51 0.09
C HIS A 106 11.47 1.08 1.17
N ASN A 107 10.84 -0.09 1.02
CA ASN A 107 9.98 -0.71 2.03
C ASN A 107 10.57 -2.05 2.42
N MET A 108 10.65 -2.34 3.72
CA MET A 108 11.07 -3.63 4.26
C MET A 108 10.11 -4.06 5.39
N PRO A 109 9.30 -5.12 5.23
CA PRO A 109 9.25 -5.99 4.04
C PRO A 109 8.68 -5.26 2.81
N GLY A 110 9.16 -5.65 1.64
CA GLY A 110 8.58 -5.34 0.32
C GLY A 110 7.71 -6.49 -0.21
N GLY A 111 7.78 -6.77 -1.51
CA GLY A 111 7.10 -7.91 -2.17
C GLY A 111 5.99 -7.52 -3.15
N GLU A 112 5.68 -6.23 -3.28
CA GLU A 112 4.75 -5.72 -4.28
C GLU A 112 5.45 -5.42 -5.62
N VAL A 113 4.73 -5.61 -6.73
CA VAL A 113 5.06 -5.03 -8.03
C VAL A 113 3.94 -4.07 -8.38
N PHE A 114 4.26 -2.79 -8.54
CA PHE A 114 3.25 -1.73 -8.61
C PHE A 114 3.51 -0.76 -9.76
N THR A 115 2.45 -0.11 -10.21
CA THR A 115 2.52 0.99 -11.17
C THR A 115 1.36 1.96 -10.95
N ALA A 116 1.42 3.12 -11.59
CA ALA A 116 0.33 4.09 -11.54
C ALA A 116 -0.69 3.80 -12.65
N PRO A 117 -2.00 3.88 -12.40
CA PRO A 117 -3.01 3.84 -13.45
C PRO A 117 -2.94 5.10 -14.34
N ILE A 118 -3.59 5.07 -15.50
CA ILE A 118 -3.96 6.29 -16.23
C ILE A 118 -5.06 6.99 -15.42
N GLU A 119 -4.83 8.26 -15.12
CA GLU A 119 -5.53 9.01 -14.07
C GLU A 119 -7.05 9.02 -14.27
N ASN A 120 -7.51 9.11 -15.52
CA ASN A 120 -8.92 9.19 -15.90
C ASN A 120 -9.50 7.87 -16.44
N SER A 121 -8.82 6.73 -16.21
CA SER A 121 -9.22 5.44 -16.81
C SER A 121 -10.03 4.54 -15.90
N ALA A 122 -10.10 4.84 -14.60
CA ALA A 122 -10.75 3.96 -13.64
C ALA A 122 -12.28 4.10 -13.73
N THR A 123 -12.97 2.98 -13.98
CA THR A 123 -14.43 2.91 -14.03
C THR A 123 -14.91 1.61 -13.40
N GLY A 124 -15.92 1.68 -12.54
CA GLY A 124 -16.53 0.53 -11.88
C GLY A 124 -16.51 0.64 -10.35
N LYS A 125 -16.57 -0.49 -9.66
CA LYS A 125 -16.69 -0.52 -8.18
C LYS A 125 -15.60 -1.36 -7.57
N ILE A 126 -15.10 -0.94 -6.40
CA ILE A 126 -14.15 -1.71 -5.60
C ILE A 126 -14.64 -1.77 -4.15
N CYS A 127 -14.56 -2.96 -3.57
CA CYS A 127 -14.88 -3.24 -2.18
C CYS A 127 -13.62 -3.76 -1.48
N PHE A 128 -13.30 -3.18 -0.33
CA PHE A 128 -12.19 -3.62 0.53
C PHE A 128 -12.74 -4.40 1.72
N ASP A 129 -12.26 -5.63 1.87
CA ASP A 129 -12.59 -6.55 2.95
C ASP A 129 -11.66 -6.41 4.16
N LEU A 130 -10.48 -5.82 3.97
CA LEU A 130 -9.54 -5.45 5.03
C LEU A 130 -9.80 -4.04 5.57
N PRO A 131 -9.68 -3.81 6.89
CA PRO A 131 -9.81 -2.48 7.48
C PRO A 131 -8.67 -1.56 7.07
N ALA A 132 -8.97 -0.28 6.83
CA ALA A 132 -7.94 0.75 6.72
C ALA A 132 -7.73 1.41 8.08
N ILE A 133 -6.51 1.36 8.60
CA ILE A 133 -6.14 2.07 9.82
C ILE A 133 -5.46 3.38 9.44
N ARG A 134 -6.08 4.50 9.77
CA ARG A 134 -5.53 5.84 9.50
C ARG A 134 -5.60 6.72 10.74
N TYR A 135 -4.45 7.21 11.19
CA TYR A 135 -4.31 8.05 12.39
C TYR A 135 -4.95 7.42 13.65
N GLY A 136 -4.83 6.09 13.80
CA GLY A 136 -5.40 5.35 14.92
C GLY A 136 -6.92 5.22 14.88
N LYS A 137 -7.52 5.40 13.69
CA LYS A 137 -8.94 5.14 13.43
C LYS A 137 -9.04 4.03 12.40
N GLU A 138 -9.81 3.01 12.74
CA GLU A 138 -10.12 1.90 11.85
C GLU A 138 -11.36 2.24 11.02
N VAL A 139 -11.29 2.00 9.71
CA VAL A 139 -12.40 2.17 8.77
C VAL A 139 -12.64 0.83 8.07
N LYS A 140 -13.86 0.29 8.19
CA LYS A 140 -14.28 -1.00 7.62
C LYS A 140 -15.30 -0.81 6.50
N ASN A 141 -15.49 -1.86 5.70
CA ASN A 141 -16.50 -1.94 4.64
C ASN A 141 -16.38 -0.81 3.60
N ILE A 142 -15.14 -0.46 3.24
CA ILE A 142 -14.88 0.62 2.29
C ILE A 142 -15.34 0.17 0.91
N GLN A 143 -16.23 0.96 0.31
CA GLN A 143 -16.71 0.76 -1.05
C GLN A 143 -16.55 2.09 -1.79
N LEU A 144 -15.95 2.04 -2.97
CA LEU A 144 -15.77 3.20 -3.84
C LEU A 144 -16.32 2.86 -5.22
N GLU A 145 -17.03 3.81 -5.80
CA GLU A 145 -17.44 3.78 -7.20
C GLU A 145 -16.62 4.80 -7.96
N PHE A 146 -16.09 4.39 -9.11
CA PHE A 146 -15.26 5.21 -9.98
C PHE A 146 -15.97 5.46 -11.30
N ASN A 147 -15.88 6.69 -11.77
CA ASN A 147 -16.25 7.09 -13.11
C ASN A 147 -15.17 8.01 -13.70
N GLU A 148 -14.55 7.60 -14.80
CA GLU A 148 -13.49 8.36 -15.48
C GLU A 148 -12.35 8.82 -14.54
N GLY A 149 -11.97 7.96 -13.59
CA GLY A 149 -10.91 8.25 -12.61
C GLY A 149 -11.37 8.96 -11.35
N GLU A 150 -12.61 9.45 -11.29
CA GLU A 150 -13.15 10.14 -10.12
C GLU A 150 -13.96 9.21 -9.24
N VAL A 151 -13.88 9.40 -7.92
CA VAL A 151 -14.75 8.71 -6.96
C VAL A 151 -16.09 9.44 -6.91
N VAL A 152 -17.19 8.73 -7.16
CA VAL A 152 -18.57 9.25 -7.23
C VAL A 152 -19.51 8.65 -6.19
#